data_AF-A0A7S6M518-F1
#
_entry.id   AF-A0A7S6M518-F1
#
_cell.length_a   1.000
_cell.length_b   1.000
_cell.length_c   1.000
_cell.angle_alpha   90.00
_cell.angle_beta   90.00
_cell.angle_gamma   90.00
#
_symmetry.space_group_name_H-M   'P 1'
#
loop_
_entity.id
_entity.type
_entity.pdbx_description
1 polymer ?
#
loop_
_entity_poly.entity_id
_entity_poly.type
_entity_poly.pdbx_seq_one_letter_code
_entity_poly.pdbx_strand_id
1 'polypeptide(L)'
;MNILIHDRNADGEATSHHYEWYAAGEQYRTSNYGDQDGVCVRPGPGLRGEIAYPGPFHALTREGETWLHAQNDPLTRVWASDSAAGVTMREFMNLVDFRKIGVAPSGIDDDWLADVARHGMPEPEWSQQPDGVLVRVTARLPGHGAFEWWIDPLRDHSVVRTRVELLGRIIGEREFSLKEVDGVWFPARVDVYRYGDGGTRADGPSRVIEFLGVEWNRPEHPREFRPSDIGVEPGARISAQDPGVSSGTWNGERVVDALEFLLDVRAGRAHWGPTVAHEMRARGAVLQTADIPGESNDEPPTARNADESGGGSDTDGRGRPAARDALPPAADPAAVALTDHAQDGEPSRVDTSGRNSASRRTSPAVRLLPLSFNASNNRVWHVVRERAPDLHRRAWLRPLMSKRR
;
A
#
# COMPACT_ATOMS: atom_id res chain seq x y z
N MET A 1 12.26 3.62 -2.48
CA MET A 1 12.17 4.72 -1.50
C MET A 1 12.26 4.12 -0.11
N ASN A 2 13.09 4.69 0.77
CA ASN A 2 13.12 4.35 2.20
C ASN A 2 12.29 5.39 2.95
N ILE A 3 11.35 4.93 3.77
CA ILE A 3 10.33 5.78 4.39
C ILE A 3 10.26 5.48 5.88
N LEU A 4 10.19 6.53 6.69
CA LEU A 4 9.95 6.45 8.12
C LEU A 4 8.64 7.16 8.44
N ILE A 5 7.69 6.44 9.04
CA ILE A 5 6.42 7.02 9.46
C ILE A 5 6.40 7.09 10.97
N HIS A 6 6.36 8.30 11.50
CA HIS A 6 6.14 8.54 12.92
C HIS A 6 4.66 8.79 13.17
N ASP A 7 4.06 7.93 13.95
CA ASP A 7 2.68 8.05 14.41
C ASP A 7 2.66 8.29 15.91
N ARG A 8 1.55 8.85 16.40
CA ARG A 8 1.20 8.77 17.82
C ARG A 8 0.16 7.68 17.98
N ASN A 9 0.44 6.71 18.84
CA ASN A 9 -0.53 5.70 19.22
C ASN A 9 -1.65 6.33 20.07
N ALA A 10 -2.61 5.50 20.45
CA ALA A 10 -3.75 5.89 21.27
C ALA A 10 -3.39 6.53 22.61
N ASP A 11 -2.27 6.09 23.18
CA ASP A 11 -1.75 6.56 24.47
C ASP A 11 -0.89 7.82 24.29
N GLY A 12 -0.77 8.32 23.07
CA GLY A 12 0.01 9.51 22.71
C GLY A 12 1.51 9.24 22.56
N GLU A 13 1.95 7.99 22.73
CA GLU A 13 3.34 7.57 22.55
C GLU A 13 3.69 7.57 21.06
N ALA A 14 4.89 8.05 20.76
CA ALA A 14 5.40 8.06 19.40
C ALA A 14 5.86 6.64 19.01
N THR A 15 5.32 6.10 17.92
CA THR A 15 5.82 4.90 17.26
C THR A 15 6.43 5.28 15.92
N SER A 16 7.49 4.58 15.52
CA SER A 16 8.16 4.85 14.24
C SER A 16 8.24 3.57 13.43
N HIS A 17 7.55 3.53 12.29
CA HIS A 17 7.51 2.37 11.40
C HIS A 17 8.44 2.57 10.20
N HIS A 18 9.24 1.54 9.89
CA HIS A 18 10.12 1.55 8.74
C HIS A 18 9.46 0.87 7.53
N TYR A 19 9.44 1.58 6.40
CA TYR A 19 8.91 1.08 5.14
C TYR A 19 9.93 1.19 4.02
N GLU A 20 9.88 0.22 3.11
CA GLU A 20 10.41 0.36 1.77
C GLU A 20 9.26 0.40 0.75
N TRP A 21 9.37 1.29 -0.22
CA TRP A 21 8.37 1.43 -1.27
C TRP A 21 8.99 1.52 -2.65
N TYR A 22 8.42 0.81 -3.63
CA TYR A 22 8.89 0.80 -5.00
C TYR A 22 7.69 0.85 -5.96
N ALA A 23 7.84 1.51 -7.12
CA ALA A 23 6.84 1.53 -8.18
C ALA A 23 7.43 1.16 -9.54
N ALA A 24 6.60 0.53 -10.36
CA ALA A 24 6.88 0.13 -11.74
C ALA A 24 5.59 0.27 -12.57
N GLY A 25 5.48 1.35 -13.34
CA GLY A 25 4.22 1.70 -14.01
C GLY A 25 3.11 1.99 -13.00
N GLU A 26 1.94 1.36 -13.13
CA GLU A 26 0.84 1.47 -12.17
C GLU A 26 0.97 0.51 -10.98
N GLN A 27 1.98 -0.37 -10.99
CA GLN A 27 2.21 -1.33 -9.92
C GLN A 27 3.11 -0.71 -8.85
N TYR A 28 2.89 -1.09 -7.61
CA TYR A 28 3.80 -0.74 -6.52
C TYR A 28 3.85 -1.83 -5.47
N ARG A 29 4.97 -1.91 -4.77
CA ARG A 29 5.15 -2.77 -3.62
C ARG A 29 5.56 -1.97 -2.39
N THR A 30 5.07 -2.42 -1.24
CA THR A 30 5.37 -1.84 0.07
C THR A 30 5.87 -2.95 0.97
N SER A 31 7.03 -2.77 1.59
CA SER A 31 7.51 -3.63 2.66
C SER A 31 7.42 -2.87 3.97
N ASN A 32 6.73 -3.41 4.96
CA ASN A 32 6.69 -2.86 6.32
C ASN A 32 7.56 -3.76 7.20
N TYR A 33 8.57 -3.19 7.84
CA TYR A 33 9.51 -3.91 8.72
C TYR A 33 9.12 -3.82 10.19
N GLY A 34 8.01 -3.15 10.48
CA GLY A 34 7.53 -2.90 11.83
C GLY A 34 8.08 -1.63 12.43
N ASP A 35 7.69 -1.41 13.67
CA ASP A 35 8.20 -0.34 14.49
C ASP A 35 9.52 -0.70 15.18
N GLN A 36 9.96 0.15 16.12
CA GLN A 36 11.18 -0.09 16.90
C GLN A 36 11.18 -1.42 17.70
N ASP A 37 10.01 -2.02 17.94
CA ASP A 37 9.86 -3.30 18.62
C ASP A 37 9.66 -4.46 17.63
N GLY A 38 9.73 -4.19 16.32
CA GLY A 38 9.46 -5.15 15.25
C GLY A 38 7.97 -5.44 15.04
N VAL A 39 7.07 -4.63 15.62
CA VAL A 39 5.63 -4.84 15.49
C VAL A 39 5.11 -4.13 14.25
N CYS A 40 4.61 -4.92 13.30
CA CYS A 40 4.09 -4.40 12.03
C CYS A 40 2.68 -3.83 12.13
N VAL A 41 1.86 -4.40 13.00
CA VAL A 41 0.47 -4.00 13.21
C VAL A 41 0.18 -4.02 14.71
N ARG A 42 -0.05 -2.85 15.28
CA ARG A 42 -0.62 -2.73 16.63
C ARG A 42 -2.14 -2.61 16.52
N PRO A 43 -2.90 -3.25 17.41
CA PRO A 43 -4.32 -2.99 17.51
C PRO A 43 -4.56 -1.49 17.73
N GLY A 44 -5.64 -0.96 17.18
CA GLY A 44 -5.99 0.44 17.33
C GLY A 44 -6.28 0.86 18.78
N PRO A 45 -6.60 2.14 19.00
CA PRO A 45 -6.90 2.69 20.32
C PRO A 45 -7.86 1.87 21.18
N GLY A 46 -7.44 1.56 22.41
CA GLY A 46 -8.26 0.85 23.39
C GLY A 46 -8.34 -0.67 23.23
N LEU A 47 -7.74 -1.23 22.18
CA LEU A 47 -7.68 -2.67 21.97
C LEU A 47 -6.37 -3.22 22.53
N ARG A 48 -6.42 -3.87 23.70
CA ARG A 48 -5.36 -4.78 24.15
C ARG A 48 -5.49 -6.08 23.36
N GLY A 49 -4.98 -6.09 22.13
CA GLY A 49 -4.98 -7.27 21.26
C GLY A 49 -3.60 -7.93 21.17
N GLU A 50 -3.59 -9.23 20.88
CA GLU A 50 -2.38 -9.94 20.44
C GLU A 50 -1.81 -9.25 19.18
N ILE A 51 -0.49 -9.26 19.06
CA ILE A 51 0.21 -8.83 17.85
C ILE A 51 -0.37 -9.65 16.69
N ALA A 52 -1.13 -8.99 15.80
CA ALA A 52 -1.85 -9.67 14.72
C ALA A 52 -0.88 -10.35 13.73
N TYR A 53 0.36 -9.83 13.63
CA TYR A 53 1.41 -10.44 12.82
C TYR A 53 2.81 -10.04 13.33
N PRO A 54 3.61 -10.98 13.90
CA PRO A 54 4.96 -10.71 14.34
C PRO A 54 5.94 -10.89 13.18
N GLY A 55 6.25 -9.82 12.46
CA GLY A 55 7.33 -9.79 11.47
C GLY A 55 7.01 -8.99 10.22
N PRO A 56 8.01 -8.76 9.35
CA PRO A 56 7.83 -7.98 8.15
C PRO A 56 6.74 -8.55 7.24
N PHE A 57 5.98 -7.66 6.62
CA PHE A 57 5.07 -8.01 5.54
C PHE A 57 5.38 -7.21 4.29
N HIS A 58 5.02 -7.80 3.16
CA HIS A 58 5.24 -7.28 1.83
C HIS A 58 3.90 -7.26 1.09
N ALA A 59 3.53 -6.10 0.58
CA ALA A 59 2.34 -5.92 -0.23
C ALA A 59 2.74 -5.61 -1.67
N LEU A 60 1.95 -6.10 -2.63
CA LEU A 60 2.05 -5.78 -4.06
C LEU A 60 0.66 -5.42 -4.57
N THR A 61 0.51 -4.21 -5.10
CA THR A 61 -0.67 -3.80 -5.85
C THR A 61 -0.38 -3.89 -7.33
N ARG A 62 -1.13 -4.72 -8.05
CA ARG A 62 -0.93 -5.06 -9.47
C ARG A 62 -2.25 -5.49 -10.11
N GLU A 63 -2.54 -5.02 -11.32
CA GLU A 63 -3.66 -5.53 -12.14
C GLU A 63 -5.03 -5.48 -11.42
N GLY A 64 -5.24 -4.48 -10.57
CA GLY A 64 -6.48 -4.37 -9.79
C GLY A 64 -6.53 -5.32 -8.58
N GLU A 65 -5.46 -6.02 -8.24
CA GLU A 65 -5.35 -6.87 -7.05
C GLU A 65 -4.32 -6.31 -6.06
N THR A 66 -4.57 -6.53 -4.77
CA THR A 66 -3.63 -6.27 -3.69
C THR A 66 -3.25 -7.59 -3.05
N TRP A 67 -1.98 -7.96 -3.19
CA TRP A 67 -1.38 -9.16 -2.63
C TRP A 67 -0.67 -8.79 -1.34
N LEU A 68 -0.92 -9.54 -0.27
CA LEU A 68 -0.21 -9.41 1.01
C LEU A 68 0.46 -10.73 1.34
N HIS A 69 1.78 -10.68 1.42
CA HIS A 69 2.62 -11.79 1.80
C HIS A 69 3.39 -11.44 3.06
N ALA A 70 3.47 -12.39 3.95
CA ALA A 70 4.03 -12.21 5.26
C ALA A 70 5.34 -13.01 5.29
N GLN A 71 6.44 -12.44 5.79
CA GLN A 71 7.76 -13.04 5.55
C GLN A 71 7.84 -14.47 6.12
N ASN A 72 8.24 -15.44 5.28
CA ASN A 72 8.27 -16.87 5.57
C ASN A 72 6.90 -17.54 5.83
N ASP A 73 5.80 -16.90 5.41
CA ASP A 73 4.47 -17.49 5.48
C ASP A 73 4.16 -18.25 4.16
N PRO A 74 3.84 -19.55 4.20
CA PRO A 74 3.42 -20.29 3.01
C PRO A 74 2.04 -19.85 2.47
N LEU A 75 1.34 -18.96 3.18
CA LEU A 75 0.08 -18.35 2.76
C LEU A 75 0.28 -16.92 2.24
N THR A 76 -0.39 -16.61 1.13
CA THR A 76 -0.52 -15.25 0.60
C THR A 76 -2.00 -14.91 0.48
N ARG A 77 -2.38 -13.72 0.93
CA ARG A 77 -3.76 -13.22 0.86
C ARG A 77 -3.89 -12.23 -0.29
N VAL A 78 -4.98 -12.30 -1.03
CA VAL A 78 -5.22 -11.44 -2.20
C VAL A 78 -6.64 -10.86 -2.14
N TRP A 79 -6.74 -9.56 -2.32
CA TRP A 79 -7.99 -8.80 -2.43
C TRP A 79 -8.09 -8.17 -3.81
N ALA A 80 -9.31 -7.95 -4.28
CA ALA A 80 -9.54 -6.99 -5.34
C ALA A 80 -9.32 -5.58 -4.75
N SER A 81 -8.56 -4.73 -5.44
CA SER A 81 -8.09 -3.45 -4.90
C SER A 81 -9.22 -2.42 -4.76
N ASP A 82 -10.31 -2.61 -5.49
CA ASP A 82 -11.53 -1.80 -5.48
C ASP A 82 -12.65 -2.41 -4.64
N SER A 83 -12.47 -3.61 -4.08
CA SER A 83 -13.43 -4.18 -3.14
C SER A 83 -13.40 -3.42 -1.82
N ALA A 84 -14.52 -3.40 -1.11
CA ALA A 84 -14.58 -2.78 0.22
C ALA A 84 -13.52 -3.37 1.17
N ALA A 85 -13.33 -4.70 1.13
CA ALA A 85 -12.31 -5.38 1.94
C ALA A 85 -10.88 -5.00 1.53
N GLY A 86 -10.61 -4.88 0.23
CA GLY A 86 -9.32 -4.44 -0.30
C GLY A 86 -8.98 -3.01 0.09
N VAL A 87 -9.94 -2.08 -0.04
CA VAL A 87 -9.79 -0.69 0.41
C VAL A 87 -9.50 -0.64 1.92
N THR A 88 -10.33 -1.28 2.74
CA THR A 88 -10.11 -1.34 4.19
C THR A 88 -8.76 -1.95 4.56
N MET A 89 -8.34 -3.02 3.88
CA MET A 89 -7.03 -3.64 4.11
C MET A 89 -5.88 -2.69 3.78
N ARG A 90 -5.96 -1.98 2.64
CA ARG A 90 -4.95 -1.00 2.24
C ARG A 90 -4.86 0.15 3.23
N GLU A 91 -5.98 0.69 3.67
CA GLU A 91 -6.01 1.73 4.69
C GLU A 91 -5.41 1.25 6.01
N PHE A 92 -5.85 0.09 6.49
CA PHE A 92 -5.39 -0.51 7.74
C PHE A 92 -3.88 -0.76 7.74
N MET A 93 -3.33 -1.21 6.62
CA MET A 93 -1.91 -1.55 6.47
C MET A 93 -1.05 -0.38 5.97
N ASN A 94 -1.63 0.81 5.79
CA ASN A 94 -1.01 1.98 5.17
C ASN A 94 -0.36 1.67 3.79
N LEU A 95 -1.06 0.91 2.93
CA LEU A 95 -0.63 0.60 1.56
C LEU A 95 -0.97 1.76 0.62
N VAL A 96 -0.14 2.79 0.69
CA VAL A 96 -0.29 4.05 -0.06
C VAL A 96 0.58 4.05 -1.32
N ASP A 97 0.04 4.59 -2.42
CA ASP A 97 0.86 5.08 -3.52
C ASP A 97 1.48 6.44 -3.15
N PHE A 98 2.74 6.43 -2.70
CA PHE A 98 3.41 7.66 -2.27
C PHE A 98 3.61 8.69 -3.39
N ARG A 99 3.43 8.32 -4.66
CA ARG A 99 3.42 9.30 -5.77
C ARG A 99 2.22 10.23 -5.69
N LYS A 100 1.14 9.79 -5.04
CA LYS A 100 -0.15 10.49 -4.95
C LYS A 100 -0.37 11.23 -3.63
N ILE A 101 0.61 11.22 -2.71
CA ILE A 101 0.47 11.77 -1.35
C ILE A 101 0.07 13.26 -1.29
N GLY A 102 0.44 14.03 -2.33
CA GLY A 102 0.05 15.44 -2.47
C GLY A 102 -1.26 15.67 -3.24
N VAL A 103 -1.76 14.66 -3.97
CA VAL A 103 -2.96 14.77 -4.81
C VAL A 103 -4.22 14.47 -4.00
N ALA A 104 -4.19 13.46 -3.12
CA ALA A 104 -5.31 13.07 -2.26
C ALA A 104 -5.23 13.78 -0.88
N PRO A 105 -5.99 14.87 -0.67
CA PRO A 105 -5.88 15.70 0.53
C PRO A 105 -6.41 15.02 1.80
N SER A 106 -7.39 14.13 1.67
CA SER A 106 -8.01 13.38 2.78
C SER A 106 -7.22 12.15 3.20
N GLY A 107 -6.53 11.46 2.29
CA GLY A 107 -6.15 10.09 2.60
C GLY A 107 -5.14 9.43 1.67
N ILE A 108 -5.22 8.10 1.74
CA ILE A 108 -4.41 7.07 1.11
C ILE A 108 -4.94 6.73 -0.29
N ASP A 109 -6.14 7.21 -0.63
CA ASP A 109 -6.83 6.81 -1.84
C ASP A 109 -6.21 7.32 -3.13
N ASP A 110 -6.18 6.40 -4.09
CA ASP A 110 -5.58 6.58 -5.41
C ASP A 110 -6.43 7.44 -6.35
N ASP A 111 -7.71 7.63 -6.04
CA ASP A 111 -8.68 8.39 -6.83
C ASP A 111 -9.78 8.99 -5.93
N TRP A 112 -9.44 10.09 -5.26
CA TRP A 112 -10.37 10.83 -4.40
C TRP A 112 -11.66 11.25 -5.12
N LEU A 113 -11.64 11.48 -6.44
CA LEU A 113 -12.84 11.82 -7.21
C LEU A 113 -13.78 10.61 -7.33
N ALA A 114 -13.22 9.42 -7.57
CA ALA A 114 -14.00 8.20 -7.54
C ALA A 114 -14.61 7.94 -6.17
N ASP A 115 -13.93 8.28 -5.08
CA ASP A 115 -14.48 8.14 -3.71
C ASP A 115 -15.62 9.14 -3.47
N VAL A 116 -15.45 10.41 -3.85
CA VAL A 116 -16.53 11.41 -3.81
C VAL A 116 -17.77 10.89 -4.55
N ALA A 117 -17.59 10.35 -5.77
CA ALA A 117 -18.68 9.78 -6.54
C ALA A 117 -19.29 8.53 -5.88
N ARG A 118 -18.47 7.62 -5.33
CA ARG A 118 -18.90 6.39 -4.65
C ARG A 118 -19.77 6.69 -3.42
N HIS A 119 -19.46 7.78 -2.73
CA HIS A 119 -20.23 8.25 -1.57
C HIS A 119 -21.46 9.10 -1.95
N GLY A 120 -21.78 9.24 -3.24
CA GLY A 120 -22.94 10.01 -3.71
C GLY A 120 -22.84 11.50 -3.43
N MET A 121 -21.61 12.02 -3.25
CA MET A 121 -21.36 13.45 -3.07
C MET A 121 -21.48 14.18 -4.42
N PRO A 122 -21.85 15.48 -4.42
CA PRO A 122 -21.93 16.26 -5.65
C PRO A 122 -20.57 16.37 -6.35
N GLU A 123 -20.59 16.61 -7.66
CA GLU A 123 -19.37 16.91 -8.40
C GLU A 123 -18.68 18.17 -7.82
N PRO A 124 -17.35 18.19 -7.65
CA PRO A 124 -16.67 19.34 -7.08
C PRO A 124 -16.69 20.57 -8.01
N GLU A 125 -16.96 21.73 -7.44
CA GLU A 125 -16.76 23.03 -8.07
C GLU A 125 -15.32 23.48 -7.91
N TRP A 126 -14.61 23.62 -9.03
CA TRP A 126 -13.19 23.99 -9.03
C TRP A 126 -12.98 25.50 -9.13
N SER A 127 -12.02 26.01 -8.37
CA SER A 127 -11.53 27.37 -8.49
C SER A 127 -10.03 27.43 -8.27
N GLN A 128 -9.39 28.46 -8.83
CA GLN A 128 -7.99 28.75 -8.62
C GLN A 128 -7.80 30.23 -8.32
N GLN A 129 -6.86 30.54 -7.43
CA GLN A 129 -6.50 31.92 -7.09
C GLN A 129 -5.02 32.03 -6.73
N PRO A 130 -4.36 33.14 -7.06
CA PRO A 130 -3.03 33.43 -6.54
C PRO A 130 -3.05 33.57 -5.01
N ASP A 131 -2.01 33.07 -4.35
CA ASP A 131 -1.76 33.23 -2.92
C ASP A 131 -0.27 33.52 -2.69
N GLY A 132 0.10 34.80 -2.83
CA GLY A 132 1.50 35.21 -2.86
C GLY A 132 2.23 34.62 -4.07
N VAL A 133 3.26 33.81 -3.81
CA VAL A 133 4.02 33.08 -4.84
C VAL A 133 3.40 31.73 -5.20
N LEU A 134 2.38 31.29 -4.47
CA LEU A 134 1.71 30.02 -4.66
C LEU A 134 0.43 30.20 -5.46
N VAL A 135 -0.08 29.09 -6.00
CA VAL A 135 -1.43 29.00 -6.55
C VAL A 135 -2.25 28.15 -5.60
N ARG A 136 -3.35 28.71 -5.07
CA ARG A 136 -4.33 27.95 -4.30
C ARG A 136 -5.40 27.43 -5.24
N VAL A 137 -5.55 26.12 -5.29
CA VAL A 137 -6.62 25.41 -5.99
C VAL A 137 -7.61 24.93 -4.94
N THR A 138 -8.91 25.12 -5.19
CA THR A 138 -9.98 24.66 -4.29
C THR A 138 -10.98 23.82 -5.08
N ALA A 139 -11.28 22.63 -4.59
CA ALA A 139 -12.42 21.82 -5.00
C ALA A 139 -13.50 21.88 -3.92
N ARG A 140 -14.60 22.56 -4.20
CA ARG A 140 -15.71 22.72 -3.26
C ARG A 140 -16.77 21.66 -3.56
N LEU A 141 -17.20 20.93 -2.54
CA LEU A 141 -18.36 20.04 -2.59
C LEU A 141 -19.56 20.79 -2.00
N PRO A 142 -20.52 21.28 -2.81
CA PRO A 142 -21.62 22.12 -2.32
C PRO A 142 -22.39 21.45 -1.18
N GLY A 143 -22.48 22.12 -0.03
CA GLY A 143 -23.17 21.60 1.16
C GLY A 143 -22.38 20.58 1.99
N HIS A 144 -21.20 20.14 1.53
CA HIS A 144 -20.40 19.12 2.22
C HIS A 144 -19.07 19.66 2.74
N GLY A 145 -18.31 20.43 1.95
CA GLY A 145 -16.98 20.86 2.36
C GLY A 145 -16.12 21.38 1.21
N ALA A 146 -14.81 21.44 1.46
CA ALA A 146 -13.84 21.86 0.46
C ALA A 146 -12.48 21.18 0.66
N PHE A 147 -11.79 20.98 -0.44
CA PHE A 147 -10.41 20.53 -0.48
C PHE A 147 -9.56 21.64 -1.08
N GLU A 148 -8.46 21.99 -0.43
CA GLU A 148 -7.57 23.05 -0.90
C GLU A 148 -6.16 22.49 -1.09
N TRP A 149 -5.50 22.90 -2.18
CA TRP A 149 -4.10 22.64 -2.48
C TRP A 149 -3.37 23.96 -2.69
N TRP A 150 -2.21 24.10 -2.06
CA TRP A 150 -1.26 25.17 -2.38
C TRP A 150 -0.15 24.58 -3.21
N ILE A 151 0.02 25.10 -4.42
CA ILE A 151 0.92 24.62 -5.45
C ILE A 151 2.02 25.66 -5.65
N ASP A 152 3.28 25.23 -5.67
CA ASP A 152 4.44 26.08 -5.93
C ASP A 152 4.87 26.00 -7.41
N PRO A 153 4.56 27.02 -8.24
CA PRO A 153 4.92 27.00 -9.65
C PRO A 153 6.44 27.04 -9.90
N LEU A 154 7.24 27.45 -8.90
CA LEU A 154 8.70 27.52 -8.99
C LEU A 154 9.37 26.18 -8.69
N ARG A 155 8.62 25.21 -8.16
CA ARG A 155 9.09 23.86 -7.80
C ARG A 155 8.31 22.80 -8.55
N ASP A 156 8.26 22.92 -9.88
CA ASP A 156 7.58 22.00 -10.79
C ASP A 156 6.08 21.78 -10.47
N HIS A 157 5.41 22.81 -9.98
CA HIS A 157 3.99 22.73 -9.56
C HIS A 157 3.77 21.68 -8.47
N SER A 158 4.76 21.50 -7.60
CA SER A 158 4.64 20.62 -6.43
C SER A 158 3.66 21.18 -5.41
N VAL A 159 2.88 20.30 -4.79
CA VAL A 159 2.00 20.64 -3.67
C VAL A 159 2.84 20.86 -2.42
N VAL A 160 2.69 22.02 -1.79
CA VAL A 160 3.38 22.39 -0.54
C VAL A 160 2.46 22.35 0.68
N ARG A 161 1.15 22.36 0.46
CA ARG A 161 0.14 22.24 1.52
C ARG A 161 -1.16 21.67 0.95
N THR A 162 -1.85 20.85 1.73
CA THR A 162 -3.25 20.52 1.50
C THR A 162 -4.09 20.79 2.74
N ARG A 163 -5.37 21.08 2.54
CA ARG A 163 -6.33 21.24 3.63
C ARG A 163 -7.66 20.61 3.27
N VAL A 164 -8.30 20.01 4.27
CA VAL A 164 -9.62 19.42 4.17
C VAL A 164 -10.57 20.16 5.12
N GLU A 165 -11.64 20.69 4.56
CA GLU A 165 -12.77 21.27 5.26
C GLU A 165 -13.99 20.39 5.06
N LEU A 166 -14.66 20.05 6.15
CA LEU A 166 -15.93 19.31 6.16
C LEU A 166 -16.95 20.11 6.98
N LEU A 167 -18.10 20.38 6.40
CA LEU A 167 -19.23 21.11 7.02
C LEU A 167 -18.81 22.43 7.67
N GLY A 168 -17.98 23.22 6.98
CA GLY A 168 -17.52 24.52 7.47
C GLY A 168 -16.37 24.44 8.49
N ARG A 169 -15.84 23.24 8.77
CA ARG A 169 -14.78 23.02 9.76
C ARG A 169 -13.56 22.39 9.12
N ILE A 170 -12.38 22.91 9.44
CA ILE A 170 -11.13 22.26 9.04
C ILE A 170 -10.99 20.99 9.87
N ILE A 171 -10.83 19.84 9.21
CA ILE A 171 -10.64 18.54 9.87
C ILE A 171 -9.22 18.01 9.71
N GLY A 172 -8.50 18.46 8.68
CA GLY A 172 -7.16 17.99 8.39
C GLY A 172 -6.35 18.98 7.55
N GLU A 173 -5.04 18.94 7.74
CA GLU A 173 -4.09 19.72 6.98
C GLU A 173 -2.79 18.92 6.82
N ARG A 174 -2.14 19.03 5.65
CA ARG A 174 -0.81 18.47 5.41
C ARG A 174 0.12 19.58 4.95
N GLU A 175 1.35 19.56 5.46
CA GLU A 175 2.42 20.46 5.04
C GLU A 175 3.57 19.63 4.47
N PHE A 176 4.09 20.04 3.31
CA PHE A 176 5.09 19.28 2.57
C PHE A 176 6.40 20.07 2.52
N SER A 177 7.45 19.49 3.08
CA SER A 177 8.82 19.98 2.89
C SER A 177 9.42 19.29 1.68
N LEU A 178 9.75 20.06 0.65
CA LEU A 178 10.23 19.54 -0.63
C LEU A 178 11.76 19.56 -0.72
N LYS A 179 12.32 18.60 -1.46
CA LYS A 179 13.73 18.54 -1.83
C LYS A 179 13.85 18.13 -3.29
N GLU A 180 14.81 18.72 -4.00
CA GLU A 180 15.14 18.29 -5.36
C GLU A 180 15.99 16.99 -5.31
N VAL A 181 15.52 15.95 -6.00
CA VAL A 181 16.18 14.64 -6.10
C VAL A 181 16.21 14.23 -7.56
N ASP A 182 17.42 13.99 -8.11
CA ASP A 182 17.65 13.71 -9.54
C ASP A 182 16.95 14.72 -10.49
N GLY A 183 16.88 16.01 -10.10
CA GLY A 183 16.26 17.06 -10.91
C GLY A 183 14.74 17.16 -10.81
N VAL A 184 14.11 16.45 -9.86
CA VAL A 184 12.67 16.46 -9.62
C VAL A 184 12.39 16.92 -8.19
N TRP A 185 11.49 17.87 -8.00
CA TRP A 185 11.01 18.25 -6.67
C TRP A 185 10.10 17.15 -6.10
N PHE A 186 10.46 16.64 -4.92
CA PHE A 186 9.71 15.59 -4.24
C PHE A 186 9.60 15.88 -2.74
N PRO A 187 8.52 15.45 -2.05
CA PRO A 187 8.43 15.55 -0.60
C PRO A 187 9.58 14.81 0.10
N ALA A 188 10.35 15.53 0.90
CA ALA A 188 11.30 14.96 1.85
C ALA A 188 10.62 14.65 3.19
N ARG A 189 9.59 15.44 3.55
CA ARG A 189 8.82 15.28 4.77
C ARG A 189 7.39 15.76 4.59
N VAL A 190 6.44 15.04 5.16
CA VAL A 190 5.01 15.40 5.21
C VAL A 190 4.55 15.41 6.65
N ASP A 191 4.14 16.59 7.13
CA ASP A 191 3.57 16.78 8.45
C ASP A 191 2.03 16.76 8.33
N VAL A 192 1.37 15.84 9.01
CA VAL A 192 -0.08 15.64 8.97
C VAL A 192 -0.70 16.13 10.28
N TYR A 193 -1.55 17.15 10.18
CA TYR A 193 -2.26 17.76 11.31
C TYR A 193 -3.72 17.37 11.31
N ARG A 194 -4.23 17.00 12.48
CA ARG A 194 -5.66 16.84 12.76
C ARG A 194 -6.13 18.01 13.59
N TYR A 195 -7.38 18.41 13.35
CA TYR A 195 -8.05 19.46 14.10
C TYR A 195 -9.03 18.82 15.09
N GLY A 196 -8.98 19.27 16.34
CA GLY A 196 -9.86 18.75 17.39
C GLY A 196 -11.23 19.42 17.40
N ASP A 197 -12.08 18.98 18.33
CA ASP A 197 -13.37 19.60 18.59
C ASP A 197 -13.17 21.08 18.95
N GLY A 198 -13.75 21.97 18.15
CA GLY A 198 -13.56 23.42 18.26
C GLY A 198 -12.66 24.03 17.18
N GLY A 199 -12.10 23.22 16.26
CA GLY A 199 -11.33 23.72 15.12
C GLY A 199 -9.92 24.20 15.49
N THR A 200 -9.42 23.82 16.67
CA THR A 200 -8.05 24.11 17.08
C THR A 200 -7.11 23.06 16.48
N ARG A 201 -6.06 23.53 15.80
CA ARG A 201 -4.94 22.69 15.33
C ARG A 201 -4.19 22.16 16.54
N ALA A 202 -3.86 20.87 16.57
CA ALA A 202 -3.01 20.31 17.62
C ALA A 202 -1.61 20.99 17.64
N ASP A 203 -0.96 21.04 18.81
CA ASP A 203 0.36 21.66 19.03
C ASP A 203 1.53 20.99 18.28
N GLY A 204 1.23 20.00 17.43
CA GLY A 204 2.20 19.34 16.55
C GLY A 204 1.50 18.42 15.54
N PRO A 205 2.27 17.84 14.61
CA PRO A 205 1.74 16.87 13.67
C PRO A 205 1.29 15.61 14.41
N SER A 206 0.12 15.10 14.01
CA SER A 206 -0.42 13.81 14.45
C SER A 206 0.30 12.62 13.81
N ARG A 207 0.83 12.83 12.60
CA ARG A 207 1.63 11.88 11.83
C ARG A 207 2.71 12.63 11.06
N VAL A 208 3.91 12.06 10.97
CA VAL A 208 5.02 12.58 10.19
C VAL A 208 5.50 11.47 9.26
N ILE A 209 5.62 11.77 7.97
CA ILE A 209 6.17 10.84 6.97
C ILE A 209 7.48 11.44 6.46
N GLU A 210 8.59 10.75 6.69
CA GLU A 210 9.91 11.14 6.22
C GLU A 210 10.39 10.23 5.10
N PHE A 211 10.86 10.83 4.00
CA PHE A 211 11.43 10.11 2.86
C PHE A 211 12.96 10.19 2.96
N LEU A 212 13.56 9.13 3.49
CA LEU A 212 14.99 9.06 3.80
C LEU A 212 15.86 8.92 2.54
N GLY A 213 15.33 8.28 1.50
CA GLY A 213 16.01 8.10 0.23
C GLY A 213 15.01 7.83 -0.90
N VAL A 214 15.19 8.52 -2.02
CA VAL A 214 14.35 8.43 -3.21
C VAL A 214 15.26 8.34 -4.42
N GLU A 215 14.91 7.48 -5.36
CA GLU A 215 15.64 7.29 -6.62
C GLU A 215 14.64 7.09 -7.74
N TRP A 216 14.98 7.59 -8.93
CA TRP A 216 14.09 7.56 -10.09
C TRP A 216 14.74 6.84 -11.26
N ASN A 217 13.98 5.95 -11.91
CA ASN A 217 14.27 5.41 -13.24
C ASN A 217 15.71 4.89 -13.44
N ARG A 218 16.28 4.22 -12.43
CA ARG A 218 17.60 3.60 -12.57
C ARG A 218 17.53 2.40 -13.53
N PRO A 219 18.58 2.10 -14.31
CA PRO A 219 18.59 0.97 -15.25
C PRO A 219 18.26 -0.39 -14.60
N GLU A 220 18.63 -0.56 -13.33
CA GLU A 220 18.39 -1.74 -12.51
C GLU A 220 16.97 -1.82 -11.94
N HIS A 221 16.18 -0.74 -12.01
CA HIS A 221 14.80 -0.76 -11.52
C HIS A 221 13.94 -1.67 -12.40
N PRO A 222 13.15 -2.57 -11.80
CA PRO A 222 12.28 -3.47 -12.57
C PRO A 222 11.18 -2.67 -13.28
N ARG A 223 10.76 -3.17 -14.45
CA ARG A 223 9.66 -2.58 -15.23
C ARG A 223 8.28 -3.05 -14.80
N GLU A 224 8.24 -4.19 -14.12
CA GLU A 224 7.04 -4.83 -13.59
C GLU A 224 7.42 -5.52 -12.28
N PHE A 225 6.47 -5.65 -11.38
CA PHE A 225 6.58 -6.49 -10.20
C PHE A 225 5.76 -7.76 -10.38
N ARG A 226 6.26 -8.84 -9.78
CA ARG A 226 5.67 -10.16 -9.73
C ARG A 226 5.46 -10.56 -8.28
N PRO A 227 4.60 -11.56 -7.99
CA PRO A 227 4.45 -12.07 -6.63
C PRO A 227 5.78 -12.52 -5.98
N SER A 228 6.75 -12.98 -6.78
CA SER A 228 8.10 -13.30 -6.30
C SER A 228 8.85 -12.10 -5.70
N ASP A 229 8.56 -10.87 -6.14
CA ASP A 229 9.20 -9.65 -5.63
C ASP A 229 8.73 -9.28 -4.21
N ILE A 230 7.66 -9.90 -3.71
CA ILE A 230 7.19 -9.80 -2.34
C ILE A 230 7.38 -11.12 -1.56
N GLY A 231 8.17 -12.06 -2.09
CA GLY A 231 8.52 -13.31 -1.41
C GLY A 231 7.57 -14.47 -1.65
N VAL A 232 6.56 -14.34 -2.53
CA VAL A 232 5.65 -15.46 -2.83
C VAL A 232 6.39 -16.53 -3.61
N GLU A 233 6.66 -17.66 -2.96
CA GLU A 233 7.38 -18.78 -3.54
C GLU A 233 6.45 -19.75 -4.29
N PRO A 234 6.95 -20.51 -5.27
CA PRO A 234 6.20 -21.63 -5.85
C PRO A 234 5.69 -22.62 -4.78
N GLY A 235 4.46 -23.07 -4.92
CA GLY A 235 3.75 -23.88 -3.94
C GLY A 235 3.04 -23.10 -2.85
N ALA A 236 3.24 -21.78 -2.74
CA ALA A 236 2.53 -20.96 -1.76
C ALA A 236 1.02 -21.01 -2.02
N ARG A 237 0.24 -21.10 -0.94
CA ARG A 237 -1.22 -21.07 -1.02
C ARG A 237 -1.68 -19.63 -1.24
N ILE A 238 -2.51 -19.43 -2.27
CA ILE A 238 -3.15 -18.16 -2.56
C ILE A 238 -4.59 -18.20 -2.05
N SER A 239 -4.89 -17.33 -1.08
CA SER A 239 -6.23 -17.19 -0.50
C SER A 239 -6.86 -15.89 -0.97
N ALA A 240 -7.73 -16.00 -1.98
CA ALA A 240 -8.63 -14.93 -2.39
C ALA A 240 -9.56 -14.55 -1.23
N GLN A 241 -9.73 -13.24 -1.02
CA GLN A 241 -10.61 -12.68 0.00
C GLN A 241 -11.90 -12.10 -0.60
N ASP A 242 -11.93 -11.93 -1.93
CA ASP A 242 -13.06 -11.38 -2.67
C ASP A 242 -13.53 -12.32 -3.80
N PRO A 243 -14.82 -12.31 -4.17
CA PRO A 243 -15.29 -12.97 -5.37
C PRO A 243 -14.58 -12.43 -6.62
N GLY A 244 -14.20 -13.32 -7.54
CA GLY A 244 -13.53 -12.95 -8.79
C GLY A 244 -12.00 -12.92 -8.72
N VAL A 245 -11.42 -12.94 -7.51
CA VAL A 245 -9.97 -13.14 -7.32
C VAL A 245 -9.64 -14.63 -7.35
N SER A 246 -8.56 -15.01 -8.02
CA SER A 246 -8.16 -16.42 -8.13
C SER A 246 -7.61 -16.95 -6.80
N SER A 247 -8.05 -18.15 -6.40
CA SER A 247 -7.51 -18.89 -5.26
C SER A 247 -6.92 -20.22 -5.73
N GLY A 248 -5.94 -20.76 -5.00
CA GLY A 248 -5.25 -21.99 -5.39
C GLY A 248 -3.81 -22.03 -4.92
N THR A 249 -2.93 -22.56 -5.75
CA THR A 249 -1.48 -22.67 -5.50
C THR A 249 -0.73 -21.81 -6.51
N TRP A 250 0.22 -21.01 -6.05
CA TRP A 250 1.10 -20.27 -6.93
C TRP A 250 2.15 -21.20 -7.53
N ASN A 251 2.21 -21.35 -8.85
CA ASN A 251 3.21 -22.22 -9.48
C ASN A 251 4.54 -21.51 -9.84
N GLY A 252 4.67 -20.22 -9.54
CA GLY A 252 5.77 -19.36 -10.00
C GLY A 252 5.39 -18.38 -11.11
N GLU A 253 4.28 -18.64 -11.81
CA GLU A 253 3.81 -17.83 -12.96
C GLU A 253 2.35 -17.42 -12.84
N ARG A 254 1.49 -18.33 -12.38
CA ARG A 254 0.04 -18.12 -12.21
C ARG A 254 -0.49 -18.93 -11.02
N VAL A 255 -1.73 -18.61 -10.65
CA VAL A 255 -2.50 -19.43 -9.71
C VAL A 255 -3.05 -20.65 -10.46
N VAL A 256 -2.79 -21.84 -9.93
CA VAL A 256 -3.26 -23.14 -10.45
C VAL A 256 -4.01 -23.91 -9.38
N ASP A 257 -4.73 -24.96 -9.78
CA ASP A 257 -5.33 -25.88 -8.82
C ASP A 257 -4.22 -26.64 -8.04
N ALA A 258 -4.50 -27.00 -6.78
CA ALA A 258 -3.54 -27.71 -5.95
C ALA A 258 -3.15 -29.08 -6.55
N LEU A 259 -4.09 -29.80 -7.17
CA LEU A 259 -3.79 -31.07 -7.83
C LEU A 259 -2.95 -30.87 -9.08
N GLU A 260 -3.20 -29.82 -9.86
CA GLU A 260 -2.38 -29.45 -11.02
C GLU A 260 -0.91 -29.22 -10.58
N PHE A 261 -0.71 -28.40 -9.55
CA PHE A 261 0.63 -28.15 -9.00
C PHE A 261 1.31 -29.43 -8.51
N LEU A 262 0.60 -30.29 -7.77
CA LEU A 262 1.13 -31.56 -7.28
C LEU A 262 1.54 -32.51 -8.42
N LEU A 263 0.74 -32.57 -9.48
CA LEU A 263 1.06 -33.38 -10.67
C LEU A 263 2.30 -32.83 -11.40
N ASP A 264 2.45 -31.51 -11.47
CA ASP A 264 3.65 -30.87 -12.03
C ASP A 264 4.89 -31.14 -11.19
N VAL A 265 4.78 -31.08 -9.85
CA VAL A 265 5.89 -31.46 -8.95
C VAL A 265 6.26 -32.92 -9.15
N ARG A 266 5.28 -33.83 -9.19
CA ARG A 266 5.53 -35.27 -9.39
C ARG A 266 6.19 -35.55 -10.74
N ALA A 267 5.85 -34.77 -11.76
CA ALA A 267 6.44 -34.88 -13.08
C ALA A 267 7.77 -34.12 -13.25
N GLY A 268 8.29 -33.47 -12.19
CA GLY A 268 9.53 -32.69 -12.24
C GLY A 268 9.42 -31.36 -13.00
N ARG A 269 8.19 -30.90 -13.30
CA ARG A 269 7.94 -29.62 -13.99
C ARG A 269 7.82 -28.43 -13.05
N ALA A 270 7.53 -28.67 -11.78
CA ALA A 270 7.46 -27.64 -10.74
C ALA A 270 8.26 -28.07 -9.51
N HIS A 271 8.64 -27.10 -8.69
CA HIS A 271 9.35 -27.34 -7.43
C HIS A 271 8.70 -26.50 -6.33
N TRP A 272 8.70 -27.02 -5.11
CA TRP A 272 8.32 -26.26 -3.93
C TRP A 272 9.37 -25.19 -3.62
N GLY A 273 8.91 -24.00 -3.25
CA GLY A 273 9.72 -22.98 -2.62
C GLY A 273 10.34 -23.47 -1.30
N PRO A 274 11.48 -22.90 -0.86
CA PRO A 274 12.14 -23.31 0.38
C PRO A 274 11.22 -23.31 1.62
N THR A 275 10.42 -22.26 1.79
CA THR A 275 9.50 -22.09 2.92
C THR A 275 8.38 -23.12 2.87
N VAL A 276 7.79 -23.32 1.70
CA VAL A 276 6.70 -24.28 1.51
C VAL A 276 7.21 -25.72 1.66
N ALA A 277 8.38 -26.02 1.12
CA ALA A 277 9.02 -27.33 1.27
C ALA A 277 9.29 -27.65 2.76
N HIS A 278 9.74 -26.66 3.53
CA HIS A 278 9.90 -26.82 4.97
C HIS A 278 8.57 -27.11 5.67
N GLU A 279 7.51 -26.36 5.38
CA GLU A 279 6.18 -26.59 5.96
C GLU A 279 5.62 -27.97 5.60
N MET A 280 5.75 -28.41 4.34
CA MET A 280 5.27 -29.72 3.91
C MET A 280 5.99 -30.86 4.64
N ARG A 281 7.31 -30.76 4.81
CA ARG A 281 8.09 -31.71 5.63
C ARG A 281 7.63 -31.71 7.08
N ALA A 282 7.44 -30.53 7.66
CA ALA A 282 7.00 -30.38 9.06
C ALA A 282 5.61 -30.98 9.31
N ARG A 283 4.71 -30.90 8.33
CA ARG A 283 3.37 -31.52 8.39
C ARG A 283 3.38 -33.04 8.24
N GLY A 284 4.54 -33.66 8.06
CA GLY A 284 4.61 -35.09 7.74
C GLY A 284 3.96 -35.40 6.40
N ALA A 285 3.79 -34.40 5.52
CA ALA A 285 3.52 -34.61 4.11
C ALA A 285 4.82 -35.10 3.46
N VAL A 286 5.21 -36.32 3.87
CA VAL A 286 6.06 -37.18 3.08
C VAL A 286 5.17 -37.55 1.89
N LEU A 287 5.15 -36.66 0.89
CA LEU A 287 5.23 -37.15 -0.47
C LEU A 287 6.49 -38.00 -0.45
N GLN A 288 6.34 -39.30 -0.16
CA GLN A 288 7.34 -40.25 -0.61
C GLN A 288 7.46 -39.87 -2.07
N THR A 289 8.59 -39.26 -2.42
CA THR A 289 9.13 -39.27 -3.77
C THR A 289 9.11 -40.74 -4.13
N ALA A 290 7.96 -41.20 -4.63
CA ALA A 290 7.77 -42.55 -5.10
C ALA A 290 8.92 -42.71 -6.06
N ASP A 291 9.78 -43.67 -5.73
CA ASP A 291 10.97 -44.02 -6.48
C ASP A 291 10.73 -43.70 -7.94
N ILE A 292 11.42 -42.67 -8.46
CA ILE A 292 11.44 -42.42 -9.90
C ILE A 292 12.12 -43.68 -10.45
N PRO A 293 11.41 -44.59 -11.12
CA PRO A 293 12.04 -45.80 -11.64
C PRO A 293 12.81 -45.33 -12.87
N GLY A 294 14.10 -45.03 -12.75
CA GLY A 294 14.84 -44.48 -13.88
C GLY A 294 16.32 -44.17 -13.70
N GLU A 295 16.81 -43.93 -12.49
CA GLU A 295 18.26 -43.81 -12.25
C GLU A 295 18.74 -44.95 -11.35
N SER A 296 18.85 -46.15 -11.91
CA SER A 296 19.70 -47.18 -11.30
C SER A 296 21.14 -46.74 -11.49
N ASN A 297 21.78 -46.31 -10.39
CA ASN A 297 23.20 -46.55 -10.23
C ASN A 297 23.36 -48.05 -9.99
N ASP A 298 23.39 -48.83 -11.07
CA ASP A 298 23.77 -50.25 -11.02
C ASP A 298 25.26 -50.36 -10.65
N GLU A 299 25.55 -50.24 -9.36
CA GLU A 299 26.64 -51.02 -8.76
C GLU A 299 26.19 -52.47 -8.60
N PRO A 300 27.02 -53.46 -8.99
CA PRO A 300 26.64 -54.86 -8.98
C PRO A 300 26.50 -55.40 -7.54
N PRO A 301 25.51 -56.27 -7.28
CA PRO A 301 25.21 -56.74 -5.93
C PRO A 301 26.24 -57.74 -5.43
N THR A 302 26.85 -57.45 -4.28
CA THR A 302 27.52 -58.46 -3.46
C THR A 302 26.49 -59.23 -2.64
N ALA A 303 26.52 -60.55 -2.81
CA ALA A 303 25.67 -61.54 -2.15
C ALA A 303 25.85 -61.63 -0.62
N ARG A 304 24.84 -62.25 0.01
CA ARG A 304 24.72 -62.82 1.39
C ARG A 304 23.81 -61.98 2.31
N ASN A 305 22.91 -62.55 3.12
CA ASN A 305 22.51 -63.93 3.38
C ASN A 305 21.07 -63.91 3.93
N ALA A 306 20.35 -65.00 3.70
CA ALA A 306 19.10 -65.35 4.33
C ALA A 306 19.32 -65.88 5.76
N ASP A 307 18.40 -65.53 6.64
CA ASP A 307 17.89 -66.27 7.82
C ASP A 307 17.11 -65.24 8.68
N GLU A 308 16.05 -65.52 9.41
CA GLU A 308 15.04 -66.56 9.43
C GLU A 308 14.04 -66.07 10.51
N SER A 309 12.74 -66.19 10.27
CA SER A 309 11.71 -66.58 11.27
C SER A 309 11.28 -65.68 12.46
N GLY A 310 9.95 -65.68 12.70
CA GLY A 310 9.25 -65.29 13.95
C GLY A 310 8.37 -64.04 13.78
N GLY A 311 7.04 -64.02 13.93
CA GLY A 311 6.10 -64.89 14.64
C GLY A 311 5.32 -64.07 15.69
N GLY A 312 3.97 -64.05 15.61
CA GLY A 312 3.04 -63.50 16.62
C GLY A 312 2.51 -62.09 16.28
N SER A 313 1.24 -61.87 15.90
CA SER A 313 -0.02 -61.93 16.69
C SER A 313 0.02 -61.11 17.99
N ASP A 314 -0.63 -59.95 18.00
CA ASP A 314 -1.76 -59.70 18.92
C ASP A 314 -2.42 -58.34 18.67
N THR A 315 -3.74 -58.44 18.55
CA THR A 315 -4.72 -57.35 18.56
C THR A 315 -5.06 -56.99 20.00
N ASP A 316 -4.97 -55.71 20.34
CA ASP A 316 -5.80 -55.01 21.34
C ASP A 316 -5.44 -53.51 21.25
N GLY A 317 -6.35 -52.54 21.17
CA GLY A 317 -7.68 -52.51 21.75
C GLY A 317 -7.80 -51.39 22.80
N ARG A 318 -7.27 -50.18 22.54
CA ARG A 318 -7.49 -48.93 23.33
C ARG A 318 -7.21 -47.75 22.39
N GLY A 319 -7.98 -46.68 22.25
CA GLY A 319 -9.12 -46.12 22.95
C GLY A 319 -9.06 -44.62 22.64
N ARG A 320 -10.17 -43.98 22.27
CA ARG A 320 -10.30 -42.51 22.34
C ARG A 320 -11.77 -42.09 22.35
N PRO A 321 -12.21 -41.26 23.32
CA PRO A 321 -13.57 -40.79 23.40
C PRO A 321 -13.81 -39.64 22.41
N ALA A 322 -15.03 -39.60 21.87
CA ALA A 322 -15.57 -38.51 21.09
C ALA A 322 -15.91 -37.33 22.02
N ALA A 323 -15.37 -36.15 21.71
CA ALA A 323 -15.89 -34.87 22.18
C ALA A 323 -16.20 -34.02 20.94
N ARG A 324 -17.49 -33.90 20.64
CA ARG A 324 -18.06 -32.92 19.71
C ARG A 324 -18.39 -31.69 20.54
N ASP A 325 -17.59 -30.65 20.42
CA ASP A 325 -18.02 -29.31 20.81
C ASP A 325 -18.42 -28.55 19.55
N ALA A 326 -19.71 -28.23 19.50
CA ALA A 326 -20.32 -27.43 18.46
C ALA A 326 -19.90 -25.97 18.64
N LEU A 327 -19.32 -25.38 17.60
CA LEU A 327 -19.17 -23.93 17.46
C LEU A 327 -20.57 -23.30 17.30
N PRO A 328 -20.92 -22.24 18.04
CA PRO A 328 -22.12 -21.46 17.76
C PRO A 328 -21.94 -20.66 16.46
N PRO A 329 -23.03 -20.42 15.70
CA PRO A 329 -22.98 -19.66 14.46
C PRO A 329 -22.56 -18.21 14.70
N ALA A 330 -21.79 -17.67 13.75
CA ALA A 330 -21.34 -16.29 13.72
C ALA A 330 -22.53 -15.31 13.77
N ALA A 331 -22.42 -14.29 14.61
CA ALA A 331 -23.36 -13.18 14.67
C ALA A 331 -23.24 -12.30 13.43
N ASP A 332 -24.40 -11.92 12.91
CA ASP A 332 -24.63 -11.03 11.77
C ASP A 332 -24.19 -9.58 12.09
N PRO A 333 -23.20 -8.99 11.38
CA PRO A 333 -22.79 -7.61 11.61
C PRO A 333 -23.63 -6.66 10.76
N ALA A 334 -24.93 -6.58 11.03
CA ALA A 334 -25.83 -5.64 10.37
C ALA A 334 -26.83 -5.02 11.36
N ALA A 335 -26.33 -4.22 12.32
CA ALA A 335 -27.13 -3.22 13.03
C ALA A 335 -26.26 -2.34 13.94
N VAL A 336 -25.61 -1.31 13.39
CA VAL A 336 -25.29 -0.10 14.16
C VAL A 336 -26.28 0.96 13.71
N ALA A 337 -27.41 1.00 14.40
CA ALA A 337 -28.40 2.05 14.25
C ALA A 337 -27.87 3.33 14.92
N LEU A 338 -27.62 4.35 14.09
CA LEU A 338 -27.57 5.74 14.52
C LEU A 338 -28.93 6.07 15.17
N THR A 339 -28.93 6.29 16.48
CA THR A 339 -30.10 6.82 17.18
C THR A 339 -30.00 8.34 17.18
N ASP A 340 -30.87 8.94 16.38
CA ASP A 340 -31.15 10.37 16.33
C ASP A 340 -31.69 10.86 17.68
N HIS A 341 -31.05 11.90 18.23
CA HIS A 341 -31.69 12.84 19.15
C HIS A 341 -31.93 14.15 18.40
N ALA A 342 -33.04 14.22 17.67
CA ALA A 342 -33.62 15.47 17.21
C ALA A 342 -34.41 16.10 18.36
N GLN A 343 -33.98 17.30 18.80
CA GLN A 343 -34.83 18.22 19.55
C GLN A 343 -35.35 19.29 18.60
N ASP A 344 -36.67 19.43 18.62
CA ASP A 344 -37.46 20.41 17.87
C ASP A 344 -37.07 21.85 18.20
N GLY A 345 -36.89 22.67 17.17
CA GLY A 345 -36.76 24.12 17.25
C GLY A 345 -37.38 24.77 16.02
N GLU A 346 -38.52 25.43 16.22
CA GLU A 346 -39.33 26.09 15.20
C GLU A 346 -38.58 27.16 14.38
N PRO A 347 -38.93 27.37 13.08
CA PRO A 347 -38.35 28.44 12.28
C PRO A 347 -39.12 29.76 12.49
N SER A 348 -38.42 30.77 13.01
CA SER A 348 -38.87 32.16 12.97
C SER A 348 -38.72 32.74 11.57
N ARG A 349 -39.83 33.26 11.05
CA ARG A 349 -39.94 34.11 9.85
C ARG A 349 -39.07 35.36 9.99
N VAL A 350 -38.22 35.63 8.99
CA VAL A 350 -37.76 37.00 8.70
C VAL A 350 -37.86 37.26 7.20
N ASP A 351 -38.69 38.24 6.92
CA ASP A 351 -38.93 38.92 5.66
C ASP A 351 -37.78 39.90 5.38
N THR A 352 -37.14 39.84 4.22
CA THR A 352 -36.36 40.98 3.69
C THR A 352 -36.48 41.05 2.17
N SER A 353 -37.40 41.91 1.75
CA SER A 353 -37.36 42.57 0.45
C SER A 353 -36.23 43.60 0.43
N GLY A 354 -35.45 43.63 -0.65
CA GLY A 354 -34.33 44.57 -0.77
C GLY A 354 -33.67 44.54 -2.15
N ARG A 355 -34.30 45.23 -3.11
CA ARG A 355 -33.66 45.63 -4.37
C ARG A 355 -32.42 46.46 -4.07
N ASN A 356 -31.30 46.20 -4.75
CA ASN A 356 -30.43 47.28 -5.20
C ASN A 356 -29.62 46.92 -6.43
N SER A 357 -29.59 47.89 -7.33
CA SER A 357 -29.02 47.86 -8.66
C SER A 357 -27.59 48.38 -8.66
N ALA A 358 -26.79 47.81 -9.57
CA ALA A 358 -25.74 48.44 -10.36
C ALA A 358 -24.32 48.69 -9.76
N SER A 359 -23.38 48.49 -10.68
CA SER A 359 -21.98 48.97 -10.74
C SER A 359 -20.90 48.11 -10.10
N ARG A 360 -20.16 47.38 -10.95
CA ARG A 360 -18.68 47.28 -10.93
C ARG A 360 -18.20 46.61 -12.22
N ARG A 361 -17.57 47.40 -13.10
CA ARG A 361 -16.13 47.35 -13.40
C ARG A 361 -15.67 46.01 -13.95
N THR A 362 -15.54 45.96 -15.27
CA THR A 362 -14.83 44.93 -16.02
C THR A 362 -13.35 44.95 -15.64
N SER A 363 -12.93 43.97 -14.83
CA SER A 363 -11.52 43.60 -14.67
C SER A 363 -11.02 42.91 -15.95
N PRO A 364 -9.73 43.05 -16.31
CA PRO A 364 -9.18 42.46 -17.51
C PRO A 364 -9.24 40.93 -17.41
N ALA A 365 -9.67 40.30 -18.50
CA ALA A 365 -9.72 38.86 -18.63
C ALA A 365 -8.33 38.26 -18.39
N VAL A 366 -8.14 37.63 -17.23
CA VAL A 366 -7.03 36.71 -17.00
C VAL A 366 -7.29 35.52 -17.91
N ARG A 367 -6.42 35.34 -18.91
CA ARG A 367 -6.42 34.12 -19.73
C ARG A 367 -6.16 32.94 -18.80
N LEU A 368 -7.23 32.20 -18.50
CA LEU A 368 -7.14 30.85 -17.96
C LEU A 368 -6.39 30.01 -19.00
N LEU A 369 -5.12 29.69 -18.72
CA LEU A 369 -4.46 28.61 -19.44
C LEU A 369 -5.18 27.32 -19.02
N PRO A 370 -5.63 26.47 -19.96
CA PRO A 370 -6.14 25.16 -19.59
C PRO A 370 -4.99 24.37 -18.97
N LEU A 371 -4.97 24.28 -17.64
CA LEU A 371 -4.23 23.24 -16.94
C LEU A 371 -5.01 21.95 -17.20
N SER A 372 -4.63 21.22 -18.25
CA SER A 372 -5.02 19.84 -18.40
C SER A 372 -4.39 19.06 -17.25
N PHE A 373 -5.17 18.80 -16.20
CA PHE A 373 -4.82 17.88 -15.14
C PHE A 373 -4.89 16.47 -15.73
N ASN A 374 -3.78 15.98 -16.29
CA ASN A 374 -3.71 14.66 -16.86
C ASN A 374 -3.29 13.66 -15.77
N ALA A 375 -4.26 13.25 -14.96
CA ALA A 375 -4.08 12.22 -13.93
C ALA A 375 -3.77 10.82 -14.52
N SER A 376 -3.72 10.67 -15.85
CA SER A 376 -3.55 9.38 -16.54
C SER A 376 -2.32 9.30 -17.48
N ASN A 377 -1.35 10.21 -17.39
CA ASN A 377 -0.12 10.11 -18.17
C ASN A 377 1.14 9.93 -17.30
N ASN A 378 1.34 8.71 -16.82
CA ASN A 378 2.66 8.13 -16.53
C ASN A 378 3.44 7.83 -17.84
N ARG A 379 3.42 8.75 -18.81
CA ARG A 379 4.34 8.72 -19.95
C ARG A 379 5.46 9.71 -19.70
N VAL A 380 6.63 9.13 -19.44
CA VAL A 380 7.95 9.77 -19.51
C VAL A 380 7.99 10.72 -20.71
N TRP A 381 8.05 12.03 -20.44
CA TRP A 381 8.54 12.96 -21.44
C TRP A 381 10.05 12.78 -21.53
N HIS A 382 10.51 12.15 -22.60
CA HIS A 382 11.88 12.35 -23.07
C HIS A 382 12.01 13.83 -23.45
N VAL A 383 12.43 14.67 -22.51
CA VAL A 383 13.06 15.94 -22.88
C VAL A 383 14.49 15.59 -23.28
N VAL A 384 14.65 15.16 -24.55
CA VAL A 384 15.96 15.22 -25.21
C VAL A 384 16.28 16.70 -25.36
N ARG A 385 17.03 17.27 -24.40
CA ARG A 385 17.80 18.47 -24.67
C ARG A 385 18.97 18.06 -25.55
N GLU A 386 18.79 18.17 -26.87
CA GLU A 386 19.93 18.31 -27.77
C GLU A 386 20.67 19.59 -27.37
N ARG A 387 21.77 19.42 -26.64
CA ARG A 387 22.80 20.45 -26.52
C ARG A 387 23.80 20.16 -27.64
N ALA A 388 23.72 20.95 -28.71
CA ALA A 388 24.83 21.07 -29.66
C ALA A 388 26.10 21.49 -28.89
N PRO A 389 27.28 20.93 -29.22
CA PRO A 389 28.51 21.24 -28.51
C PRO A 389 29.14 22.48 -29.14
N ASP A 390 29.38 23.51 -28.32
CA ASP A 390 30.33 24.55 -28.67
C ASP A 390 31.57 24.47 -27.78
N LEU A 391 32.69 24.42 -28.48
CA LEU A 391 34.06 24.38 -28.03
C LEU A 391 34.40 25.62 -27.19
N HIS A 392 35.06 25.42 -26.04
CA HIS A 392 36.48 25.76 -25.90
C HIS A 392 37.03 25.60 -24.47
N ARG A 393 38.21 24.96 -24.45
CA ARG A 393 39.41 25.26 -23.62
C ARG A 393 39.50 24.71 -22.19
N ARG A 394 40.30 23.62 -22.14
CA ARG A 394 41.54 23.45 -21.36
C ARG A 394 41.44 23.52 -19.82
N ALA A 395 41.39 22.34 -19.20
CA ALA A 395 42.02 22.13 -17.89
C ALA A 395 43.21 21.18 -18.06
N TRP A 396 44.34 21.63 -17.55
CA TRP A 396 45.62 20.94 -17.52
C TRP A 396 45.61 19.76 -16.53
N LEU A 397 46.63 18.93 -16.72
CA LEU A 397 46.90 17.63 -16.13
C LEU A 397 46.99 17.60 -14.59
N ARG A 398 46.74 16.38 -14.09
CA ARG A 398 47.04 15.82 -12.76
C ARG A 398 48.45 16.17 -12.24
N PRO A 399 48.73 15.84 -10.98
CA PRO A 399 49.62 14.69 -10.80
C PRO A 399 49.09 13.59 -9.88
N LEU A 400 49.46 12.38 -10.30
CA LEU A 400 49.40 11.13 -9.56
C LEU A 400 50.28 11.16 -8.30
N MET A 401 49.76 10.49 -7.27
CA MET A 401 50.42 9.59 -6.32
C MET A 401 51.96 9.51 -6.33
N SER A 402 52.56 9.52 -5.14
CA SER A 402 53.12 8.27 -4.58
C SER A 402 53.26 8.35 -3.05
N LYS A 403 53.04 7.19 -2.43
CA LYS A 403 53.21 6.90 -1.00
C LYS A 403 54.66 6.47 -0.71
N ARG A 404 55.14 6.78 0.50
CA ARG A 404 56.14 6.07 1.34
C ARG A 404 57.55 5.93 0.72
N ARG A 405 58.67 6.23 1.38
CA ARG A 405 59.11 6.13 2.78
C ARG A 405 60.01 7.31 3.12
#